data_AF-A0A7C3D0Q7-F1
#
_entry.id   AF-A0A7C3D0Q7-F1
#
_cell.length_a   1.000
_cell.length_b   1.000
_cell.length_c   1.000
_cell.angle_alpha   90.00
_cell.angle_beta   90.00
_cell.angle_gamma   90.00
#
_symmetry.space_group_name_H-M   'P 1'
#
loop_
_entity.id
_entity.type
_entity.pdbx_description
1 polymer ?
#
loop_
_entity_poly.entity_id
_entity_poly.type
_entity_poly.pdbx_seq_one_letter_code
_entity_poly.pdbx_strand_id
1 'polypeptide(L)'
;FQVLNSPDLAYISRYSLGRDYHKLLRQRLKKLAQFIENEAGALGYRVFVDSAPVLEKAIAEKAGLGWIGKHSNLLSRDAGSWFFLGEIYVDIPLQTDGKAIAHCGQCTACMAACPTQAIVAPYQVDARRCISYLTIENKAEIPVEFRKAIGNRIYGCDDCQLVCPWNRFSQQTEESDFSVRHNLDSSALLDLFAWDEDTFLSKTEGSAIRRIGYQAWLRNIAVALGNTEKNGVILKALHGKLDAANDMVKAHIVWAIEQHVCA
;
A
#
# COMPACT_ATOMS: atom_id res chain seq x y z
N PHE A 1 -10.75 -0.12 10.93
CA PHE A 1 -11.65 -1.26 10.65
C PHE A 1 -12.99 -0.85 10.07
N GLN A 2 -13.57 0.32 10.38
CA GLN A 2 -14.89 0.71 9.85
C GLN A 2 -15.04 0.49 8.33
N VAL A 3 -14.14 1.05 7.52
CA VAL A 3 -14.16 0.87 6.05
C VAL A 3 -13.93 -0.59 5.65
N LEU A 4 -12.97 -1.29 6.26
CA LEU A 4 -12.72 -2.72 6.00
C LEU A 4 -13.94 -3.62 6.30
N ASN A 5 -14.79 -3.19 7.22
CA ASN A 5 -16.01 -3.91 7.60
C ASN A 5 -17.25 -3.46 6.80
N SER A 6 -17.10 -2.49 5.89
CA SER A 6 -18.16 -2.00 5.02
C SER A 6 -17.89 -2.43 3.58
N PRO A 7 -18.48 -3.55 3.11
CA PRO A 7 -18.13 -4.14 1.83
C PRO A 7 -18.38 -3.19 0.64
N ASP A 8 -19.33 -2.26 0.75
CA ASP A 8 -19.66 -1.30 -0.31
C ASP A 8 -18.69 -0.12 -0.42
N LEU A 9 -17.80 0.05 0.57
CA LEU A 9 -16.78 1.11 0.58
C LEU A 9 -15.44 0.58 0.10
N ALA A 10 -14.68 1.42 -0.58
CA ALA A 10 -13.33 1.10 -1.02
C ALA A 10 -12.32 1.27 0.12
N TYR A 11 -11.52 0.24 0.38
CA TYR A 11 -10.33 0.38 1.21
C TYR A 11 -9.10 0.68 0.35
N ILE A 12 -8.47 1.81 0.63
CA ILE A 12 -7.18 2.21 0.08
C ILE A 12 -6.19 2.29 1.23
N SER A 13 -5.02 1.68 1.05
CA SER A 13 -3.96 1.67 2.06
C SER A 13 -3.55 3.09 2.44
N ARG A 14 -3.41 3.31 3.75
CA ARG A 14 -3.28 4.63 4.37
C ARG A 14 -2.15 5.47 3.81
N TYR A 15 -1.05 4.84 3.39
CA TYR A 15 0.12 5.54 2.88
C TYR A 15 -0.12 6.27 1.54
N SER A 16 -1.22 5.95 0.85
CA SER A 16 -1.52 6.46 -0.50
C SER A 16 -2.69 7.44 -0.57
N LEU A 17 -3.29 7.81 0.57
CA LEU A 17 -4.47 8.68 0.64
C LEU A 17 -4.16 10.15 0.30
N GLY A 18 -2.91 10.58 0.50
CA GLY A 18 -2.44 11.92 0.22
C GLY A 18 -1.63 12.05 -1.06
N ARG A 19 -0.72 13.02 -1.07
CA ARG A 19 0.29 13.18 -2.09
C ARG A 19 1.35 12.09 -1.99
N ASP A 20 1.99 11.86 -3.12
CA ASP A 20 3.03 10.87 -3.29
C ASP A 20 4.25 11.17 -2.40
N TYR A 21 4.47 10.30 -1.41
CA TYR A 21 5.53 10.41 -0.41
C TYR A 21 6.93 10.49 -1.03
N HIS A 22 7.13 9.88 -2.21
CA HIS A 22 8.40 9.92 -2.93
C HIS A 22 8.88 11.35 -3.18
N LYS A 23 7.97 12.25 -3.56
CA LYS A 23 8.30 13.64 -3.89
C LYS A 23 8.72 14.42 -2.63
N LEU A 24 7.91 14.31 -1.58
CA LEU A 24 8.14 15.01 -0.32
C LEU A 24 9.45 14.57 0.35
N LEU A 25 9.63 13.25 0.53
CA LEU A 25 10.82 12.73 1.20
C LEU A 25 12.09 13.00 0.39
N ARG A 26 12.06 12.82 -0.93
CA ARG A 26 13.22 13.13 -1.77
C ARG A 26 13.63 14.59 -1.66
N GLN A 27 12.66 15.52 -1.61
CA GLN A 27 12.96 16.94 -1.41
C GLN A 27 13.58 17.21 -0.04
N ARG A 28 13.03 16.61 1.04
CA ARG A 28 13.56 16.77 2.41
C ARG A 28 14.97 16.19 2.54
N LEU A 29 15.20 15.00 2.01
CA LEU A 29 16.51 14.34 2.01
C LEU A 29 17.55 15.10 1.19
N LYS A 30 17.17 15.71 0.06
CA LYS A 30 18.08 16.61 -0.69
C LYS A 30 18.48 17.84 0.13
N LYS A 31 17.55 18.44 0.87
CA LYS A 31 17.88 19.56 1.78
C LYS A 31 18.83 19.11 2.89
N LEU A 32 18.63 17.92 3.45
CA LEU A 32 19.54 17.35 4.44
C LEU A 32 20.93 17.08 3.84
N ALA A 33 21.02 16.53 2.64
CA ALA A 33 22.31 16.33 1.96
C ALA A 33 23.04 17.65 1.70
N GLN A 34 22.32 18.70 1.27
CA GLN A 34 22.89 20.03 1.09
C GLN A 34 23.38 20.64 2.40
N PHE A 35 22.65 20.41 3.49
CA PHE A 35 23.09 20.82 4.83
C PHE A 35 24.40 20.11 5.21
N ILE A 36 24.50 18.79 5.00
CA ILE A 36 25.72 18.03 5.29
C ILE A 36 26.89 18.54 4.43
N GLU A 37 26.68 18.80 3.14
CA GLU A 37 27.71 19.36 2.26
C GLU A 37 28.20 20.73 2.75
N ASN A 38 27.30 21.60 3.22
CA ASN A 38 27.69 22.91 3.74
C ASN A 38 28.55 22.81 5.02
N GLU A 39 28.31 21.81 5.86
CA GLU A 39 29.04 21.61 7.12
C GLU A 39 30.35 20.82 6.94
N ALA A 40 30.36 19.82 6.05
CA ALA A 40 31.48 18.89 5.88
C ALA A 40 32.38 19.22 4.68
N GLY A 41 31.99 20.17 3.83
CA GLY A 41 32.65 20.47 2.56
C GLY A 41 32.15 19.60 1.41
N ALA A 42 32.95 19.48 0.34
CA ALA A 42 32.56 18.75 -0.87
C ALA A 42 32.06 17.32 -0.53
N LEU A 43 30.82 17.02 -0.92
CA LEU A 43 30.12 15.79 -0.57
C LEU A 43 29.58 15.10 -1.83
N GLY A 44 30.06 13.89 -2.11
CA GLY A 44 29.39 13.00 -3.05
C GLY A 44 28.20 12.33 -2.38
N TYR A 45 26.98 12.58 -2.88
CA TYR A 45 25.78 11.94 -2.32
C TYR A 45 24.76 11.46 -3.34
N ARG A 46 23.96 10.47 -2.96
CA ARG A 46 22.76 10.03 -3.69
C ARG A 46 21.60 9.79 -2.73
N VAL A 47 20.46 10.39 -3.06
CA VAL A 47 19.21 10.27 -2.29
C VAL A 47 18.31 9.21 -2.91
N PHE A 48 17.77 8.31 -2.09
CA PHE A 48 16.81 7.29 -2.49
C PHE A 48 15.61 7.24 -1.55
N VAL A 49 14.47 6.87 -2.14
CA VAL A 49 13.16 6.66 -1.51
C VAL A 49 12.40 5.68 -2.41
N ASP A 50 12.27 4.42 -2.00
CA ASP A 50 11.55 3.25 -2.57
C ASP A 50 11.89 2.85 -4.02
N SER A 51 12.13 3.82 -4.90
CA SER A 51 12.25 3.63 -6.35
C SER A 51 13.62 3.14 -6.82
N ALA A 52 14.51 2.74 -5.91
CA ALA A 52 15.87 2.30 -6.23
C ALA A 52 16.07 0.85 -5.79
N PRO A 53 17.03 0.09 -6.39
CA PRO A 53 17.33 -1.28 -6.00
C PRO A 53 18.13 -1.30 -4.67
N VAL A 54 17.55 -0.72 -3.63
CA VAL A 54 18.10 -0.57 -2.29
C VAL A 54 17.18 -1.30 -1.31
N LEU A 55 17.75 -2.11 -0.44
CA LEU A 55 16.99 -2.84 0.56
C LEU A 55 16.77 -1.95 1.80
N GLU A 56 15.97 -0.89 1.64
CA GLU A 56 15.82 0.22 2.60
C GLU A 56 15.54 -0.26 4.03
N LYS A 57 14.63 -1.22 4.19
CA LYS A 57 14.27 -1.79 5.49
C LYS A 57 15.46 -2.45 6.20
N ALA A 58 16.31 -3.15 5.46
CA ALA A 58 17.49 -3.80 6.03
C ALA A 58 18.57 -2.79 6.39
N ILE A 59 18.70 -1.71 5.61
CA ILE A 59 19.61 -0.60 5.92
C ILE A 59 19.11 0.13 7.17
N ALA A 60 17.82 0.42 7.25
CA ALA A 60 17.20 1.07 8.40
C ALA A 60 17.34 0.24 9.69
N GLU A 61 17.22 -1.09 9.62
CA GLU A 61 17.53 -1.98 10.76
C GLU A 61 19.00 -1.86 11.19
N LYS A 62 19.94 -1.88 10.22
CA LYS A 62 21.38 -1.72 10.50
C LYS A 62 21.71 -0.34 11.08
N ALA A 63 20.98 0.70 10.68
CA ALA A 63 21.10 2.06 11.19
C ALA A 63 20.38 2.27 12.53
N GLY A 64 19.88 1.21 13.18
CA GLY A 64 19.27 1.32 14.51
C GLY A 64 17.91 2.01 14.54
N LEU A 65 17.29 2.30 13.38
CA LEU A 65 15.97 2.95 13.31
C LEU A 65 14.83 2.08 13.85
N GLY A 66 15.07 0.77 13.98
CA GLY A 66 14.08 -0.19 14.44
C GLY A 66 14.50 -1.63 14.20
N TRP A 67 13.54 -2.55 14.35
CA TRP A 67 13.72 -3.97 14.05
C TRP A 67 12.72 -4.43 13.00
N ILE A 68 13.05 -5.48 12.24
CA ILE A 68 12.10 -6.05 11.29
C ILE A 68 11.02 -6.85 12.04
N GLY A 69 9.75 -6.51 11.82
CA GLY A 69 8.61 -7.25 12.35
C GLY A 69 8.35 -8.55 11.59
N LYS A 70 7.59 -9.49 12.18
CA LYS A 70 7.25 -10.77 11.51
C LYS A 70 6.49 -10.57 10.19
N HIS A 71 5.82 -9.44 10.01
CA HIS A 71 5.19 -9.01 8.76
C HIS A 71 6.16 -8.33 7.77
N SER A 72 7.46 -8.36 8.00
CA SER A 72 8.54 -7.80 7.16
C SER A 72 8.56 -6.27 6.98
N ASN A 73 7.84 -5.50 7.80
CA ASN A 73 8.03 -4.04 7.86
C ASN A 73 8.94 -3.69 9.03
N LEU A 74 9.67 -2.58 8.90
CA LEU A 74 10.42 -2.02 10.01
C LEU A 74 9.45 -1.55 11.09
N LEU A 75 9.79 -1.84 12.34
CA LEU A 75 9.09 -1.39 13.53
C LEU A 75 10.03 -0.52 14.35
N SER A 76 9.55 0.65 14.74
CA SER A 76 10.15 1.53 15.72
C SER A 76 9.37 1.45 17.03
N ARG A 77 10.08 1.57 18.15
CA ARG A 77 9.49 1.58 19.48
C ARG A 77 8.50 2.73 19.67
N ASP A 78 8.84 3.88 19.11
CA ASP A 78 8.14 5.15 19.36
C ASP A 78 7.20 5.55 18.21
N ALA A 79 7.31 4.90 17.04
CA ALA A 79 6.49 5.22 15.86
C ALA A 79 5.68 4.03 15.31
N GLY A 80 5.86 2.82 15.84
CA GLY A 80 5.25 1.62 15.27
C GLY A 80 5.81 1.32 13.88
N SER A 81 4.97 1.20 12.85
CA SER A 81 5.35 0.97 11.45
C SER A 81 4.75 1.99 10.49
N TRP A 82 4.09 3.03 11.01
CA TRP A 82 3.40 4.04 10.22
C TRP A 82 4.32 5.22 9.89
N PHE A 83 5.40 4.92 9.17
CA PHE A 83 6.35 5.91 8.67
C PHE A 83 6.91 5.46 7.32
N PHE A 84 7.52 6.42 6.61
CA PHE A 84 8.23 6.14 5.38
C PHE A 84 9.74 6.07 5.64
N LEU A 85 10.43 5.35 4.76
CA LEU A 85 11.89 5.28 4.75
C LEU A 85 12.45 6.13 3.60
N GLY A 86 13.69 6.52 3.77
CA GLY A 86 14.52 7.04 2.70
C GLY A 86 15.94 7.17 3.20
N GLU A 87 16.88 7.19 2.27
CA GLU A 87 18.30 7.13 2.60
C GLU A 87 19.14 8.08 1.75
N ILE A 88 20.27 8.48 2.34
CA ILE A 88 21.30 9.28 1.69
C ILE A 88 22.57 8.45 1.73
N TYR A 89 23.03 8.03 0.56
CA TYR A 89 24.37 7.49 0.40
C TYR A 89 25.33 8.66 0.35
N VAL A 90 26.39 8.60 1.14
CA VAL A 90 27.44 9.61 1.21
C VAL A 90 28.80 8.94 1.05
N ASP A 91 29.79 9.69 0.59
CA ASP A 91 31.18 9.25 0.43
C ASP A 91 32.10 9.64 1.61
N ILE A 92 31.53 10.27 2.63
CA ILE A 92 32.23 10.59 3.88
C ILE A 92 32.08 9.44 4.91
N PRO A 93 33.12 9.15 5.70
CA PRO A 93 33.03 8.17 6.76
C PRO A 93 32.18 8.71 7.93
N LEU A 94 31.11 8.00 8.25
CA LEU A 94 30.27 8.27 9.41
C LEU A 94 30.41 7.16 10.45
N GLN A 95 30.28 7.52 11.72
CA GLN A 95 30.15 6.53 12.78
C GLN A 95 28.85 5.74 12.58
N THR A 96 28.94 4.41 12.66
CA THR A 96 27.78 3.53 12.51
C THR A 96 27.03 3.36 13.82
N ASP A 97 25.70 3.35 13.75
CA ASP A 97 24.85 2.99 14.88
C ASP A 97 24.82 1.47 15.13
N GLY A 98 24.29 1.09 16.29
CA GLY A 98 24.02 -0.30 16.64
C GLY A 98 22.62 -0.74 16.20
N LYS A 99 22.45 -2.02 15.90
CA LYS A 99 21.13 -2.60 15.60
C LYS A 99 20.19 -2.48 16.80
N ALA A 100 18.92 -2.17 16.54
CA ALA A 100 17.89 -2.21 17.56
C ALA A 100 17.55 -3.66 17.96
N ILE A 101 17.04 -3.83 19.18
CA ILE A 101 16.60 -5.13 19.69
C ILE A 101 15.24 -5.50 19.08
N ALA A 102 15.07 -6.76 18.67
CA ALA A 102 13.79 -7.24 18.15
C ALA A 102 12.76 -7.44 19.26
N HIS A 103 11.53 -6.94 19.06
CA HIS A 103 10.50 -6.97 20.10
C HIS A 103 9.19 -7.68 19.72
N CYS A 104 9.19 -8.53 18.68
CA CYS A 104 7.98 -9.31 18.35
C CYS A 104 7.69 -10.44 19.34
N GLY A 105 8.73 -11.03 19.97
CA GLY A 105 8.58 -12.18 20.86
C GLY A 105 7.74 -13.31 20.25
N GLN A 106 6.80 -13.84 21.04
CA GLN A 106 5.88 -14.91 20.62
C GLN A 106 4.67 -14.42 19.80
N CYS A 107 4.48 -13.11 19.61
CA CYS A 107 3.31 -12.56 18.92
C CYS A 107 3.20 -13.09 17.47
N THR A 108 2.00 -13.51 17.06
CA THR A 108 1.68 -13.99 15.70
C THR A 108 0.49 -13.24 15.08
N ALA A 109 0.06 -12.12 15.67
CA ALA A 109 -1.16 -11.40 15.28
C ALA A 109 -1.21 -11.06 13.78
N CYS A 110 -0.12 -10.52 13.23
CA CYS A 110 -0.04 -10.16 11.81
C CYS A 110 -0.16 -11.38 10.87
N MET A 111 0.37 -12.53 11.28
CA MET A 111 0.31 -13.77 10.51
C MET A 111 -1.12 -14.32 10.50
N ALA A 112 -1.76 -14.35 11.68
CA ALA A 112 -3.14 -14.82 11.84
C ALA A 112 -4.15 -13.92 11.11
N ALA A 113 -3.92 -12.61 11.08
CA ALA A 113 -4.82 -11.65 10.44
C ALA A 113 -4.65 -11.52 8.92
N CYS A 114 -3.57 -12.07 8.34
CA CYS A 114 -3.30 -11.92 6.91
C CYS A 114 -4.34 -12.70 6.07
N PRO A 115 -5.22 -12.05 5.28
CA PRO A 115 -6.38 -12.73 4.69
C PRO A 115 -6.01 -13.86 3.73
N THR A 116 -4.89 -13.71 3.04
CA THR A 116 -4.38 -14.69 2.06
C THR A 116 -3.28 -15.58 2.63
N GLN A 117 -2.96 -15.44 3.92
CA GLN A 117 -1.83 -16.12 4.57
C GLN A 117 -0.52 -15.91 3.79
N ALA A 118 -0.28 -14.66 3.36
CA ALA A 118 0.94 -14.30 2.64
C ALA A 118 2.18 -14.29 3.54
N ILE A 119 2.03 -14.13 4.85
CA ILE A 119 3.13 -14.26 5.81
C ILE A 119 3.29 -15.75 6.17
N VAL A 120 4.05 -16.47 5.34
CA VAL A 120 4.16 -17.95 5.39
C VAL A 120 5.00 -18.44 6.56
N ALA A 121 5.91 -17.59 7.06
CA ALA A 121 6.71 -17.81 8.26
C ALA A 121 7.09 -16.44 8.85
N PRO A 122 7.52 -16.36 10.12
CA PRO A 122 8.06 -15.12 10.68
C PRO A 122 9.11 -14.52 9.74
N TYR A 123 8.94 -13.23 9.38
CA TYR A 123 9.85 -12.47 8.52
C TYR A 123 9.85 -12.87 7.04
N GLN A 124 8.97 -13.80 6.63
CA GLN A 124 8.88 -14.30 5.26
C GLN A 124 7.50 -14.04 4.67
N VAL A 125 7.44 -13.20 3.64
CA VAL A 125 6.21 -12.87 2.93
C VAL A 125 6.28 -13.40 1.50
N ASP A 126 5.33 -14.24 1.10
CA ASP A 126 5.11 -14.60 -0.29
C ASP A 126 4.35 -13.47 -0.99
N ALA A 127 5.08 -12.65 -1.76
CA ALA A 127 4.52 -11.52 -2.47
C ALA A 127 3.38 -11.93 -3.43
N ARG A 128 3.43 -13.13 -4.01
CA ARG A 128 2.40 -13.63 -4.95
C ARG A 128 1.03 -13.81 -4.29
N ARG A 129 0.99 -13.91 -2.95
CA ARG A 129 -0.22 -14.01 -2.14
C ARG A 129 -0.59 -12.67 -1.48
N CYS A 130 0.36 -11.75 -1.38
CA CYS A 130 0.17 -10.50 -0.65
C CYS A 130 -0.82 -9.58 -1.37
N ILE A 131 -1.92 -9.19 -0.71
CA ILE A 131 -2.94 -8.30 -1.30
C ILE A 131 -2.31 -6.99 -1.78
N SER A 132 -1.32 -6.45 -1.05
CA SER A 132 -0.62 -5.24 -1.48
C SER A 132 0.08 -5.42 -2.84
N TYR A 133 0.80 -6.54 -3.01
CA TYR A 133 1.42 -6.87 -4.29
C TYR A 133 0.36 -7.13 -5.39
N LEU A 134 -0.67 -7.92 -5.08
CA LEU A 134 -1.74 -8.27 -6.03
C LEU A 134 -2.48 -7.04 -6.57
N THR A 135 -2.69 -6.03 -5.73
CA THR A 135 -3.43 -4.81 -6.11
C THR A 135 -2.54 -3.75 -6.76
N ILE A 136 -1.23 -3.77 -6.53
CA ILE A 136 -0.32 -2.71 -6.97
C ILE A 136 0.66 -3.18 -8.06
N GLU A 137 1.41 -4.25 -7.77
CA GLU A 137 2.55 -4.68 -8.60
C GLU A 137 2.16 -5.71 -9.64
N ASN A 138 1.21 -6.59 -9.33
CA ASN A 138 0.71 -7.57 -10.29
C ASN A 138 0.05 -6.84 -11.47
N LYS A 139 0.62 -6.99 -12.67
CA LYS A 139 0.07 -6.43 -13.92
C LYS A 139 -0.83 -7.41 -14.66
N ALA A 140 -0.88 -8.67 -14.22
CA ALA A 140 -1.71 -9.71 -14.80
C ALA A 140 -3.04 -9.84 -14.04
N GLU A 141 -3.80 -10.89 -14.35
CA GLU A 141 -4.98 -11.23 -13.59
C GLU A 141 -4.67 -11.59 -12.13
N ILE A 142 -5.58 -11.26 -11.23
CA ILE A 142 -5.52 -11.72 -9.84
C ILE A 142 -6.02 -13.17 -9.81
N PRO A 143 -5.23 -14.12 -9.26
CA PRO A 143 -5.64 -15.51 -9.15
C PRO A 143 -6.99 -15.66 -8.42
N VAL A 144 -7.86 -16.52 -8.94
CA VAL A 144 -9.25 -16.67 -8.47
C VAL A 144 -9.31 -17.00 -6.98
N GLU A 145 -8.39 -17.82 -6.49
CA GLU A 145 -8.31 -18.23 -5.08
C GLU A 145 -8.09 -17.07 -4.10
N PHE A 146 -7.58 -15.92 -4.55
CA PHE A 146 -7.35 -14.75 -3.71
C PHE A 146 -8.44 -13.69 -3.80
N ARG A 147 -9.29 -13.73 -4.85
CA ARG A 147 -10.30 -12.66 -5.12
C ARG A 147 -11.26 -12.46 -3.95
N LYS A 148 -11.74 -13.53 -3.32
CA LYS A 148 -12.61 -13.44 -2.13
C LYS A 148 -11.89 -12.84 -0.92
N ALA A 149 -10.66 -13.27 -0.66
CA ALA A 149 -9.87 -12.82 0.50
C ALA A 149 -9.42 -11.35 0.39
N ILE A 150 -9.38 -10.77 -0.82
CA ILE A 150 -9.09 -9.34 -1.02
C ILE A 150 -10.15 -8.45 -0.34
N GLY A 151 -11.41 -8.91 -0.27
CA GLY A 151 -12.52 -8.11 0.26
C GLY A 151 -12.67 -6.83 -0.54
N ASN A 152 -12.72 -5.69 0.15
CA ASN A 152 -12.91 -4.37 -0.46
C ASN A 152 -11.60 -3.56 -0.64
N ARG A 153 -10.43 -4.22 -0.58
CA ARG A 153 -9.12 -3.56 -0.73
C ARG A 153 -8.80 -3.35 -2.20
N ILE A 154 -8.86 -2.09 -2.66
CA ILE A 154 -8.65 -1.76 -4.07
C ILE A 154 -7.25 -1.22 -4.37
N TYR A 155 -6.48 -0.86 -3.35
CA TYR A 155 -5.08 -0.43 -3.50
C TYR A 155 -4.32 -0.64 -2.19
N GLY A 156 -3.34 -1.55 -2.19
CA GLY A 156 -2.56 -1.87 -1.00
C GLY A 156 -3.34 -2.68 0.04
N CYS A 157 -2.68 -3.01 1.15
CA CYS A 157 -3.29 -3.71 2.28
C CYS A 157 -2.53 -3.36 3.56
N ASP A 158 -3.28 -3.03 4.60
CA ASP A 158 -2.74 -2.57 5.88
C ASP A 158 -2.95 -3.58 7.01
N ASP A 159 -3.62 -4.70 6.75
CA ASP A 159 -4.13 -5.63 7.77
C ASP A 159 -3.06 -6.07 8.76
N CYS A 160 -1.88 -6.45 8.26
CA CYS A 160 -0.76 -6.92 9.09
C CYS A 160 -0.19 -5.80 9.98
N GLN A 161 -0.32 -4.54 9.57
CA GLN A 161 0.03 -3.37 10.37
C GLN A 161 -1.11 -3.01 11.33
N LEU A 162 -2.37 -2.99 10.88
CA LEU A 162 -3.52 -2.62 11.71
C LEU A 162 -3.64 -3.48 12.98
N VAL A 163 -3.28 -4.75 12.90
CA VAL A 163 -3.29 -5.67 14.07
C VAL A 163 -1.98 -5.68 14.85
N CYS A 164 -0.93 -4.99 14.38
CA CYS A 164 0.37 -5.01 15.05
C CYS A 164 0.30 -4.21 16.35
N PRO A 165 0.61 -4.81 17.52
CA PRO A 165 0.47 -4.12 18.82
C PRO A 165 1.41 -2.93 18.97
N TRP A 166 2.51 -2.89 18.22
CA TRP A 166 3.45 -1.76 18.22
C TRP A 166 2.88 -0.51 17.56
N ASN A 167 1.85 -0.63 16.72
CA ASN A 167 1.19 0.53 16.11
C ASN A 167 0.30 1.30 17.10
N ARG A 168 0.13 0.84 18.34
CA ARG A 168 -0.47 1.68 19.39
C ARG A 168 0.41 2.88 19.78
N PHE A 169 1.70 2.82 19.45
CA PHE A 169 2.67 3.88 19.71
C PHE A 169 2.80 4.87 18.55
N SER A 170 2.17 4.60 17.40
CA SER A 170 2.24 5.52 16.27
C SER A 170 1.51 6.82 16.56
N GLN A 171 2.10 7.93 16.14
CA GLN A 171 1.50 9.26 16.24
C GLN A 171 0.87 9.66 14.91
N GLN A 172 -0.20 10.45 14.97
CA GLN A 172 -0.78 11.04 13.78
C GLN A 172 0.18 12.08 13.21
N THR A 173 0.36 12.10 11.89
CA THR A 173 1.23 13.07 11.24
C THR A 173 0.56 14.45 11.16
N GLU A 174 1.37 15.50 11.32
CA GLU A 174 0.97 16.89 11.04
C GLU A 174 1.31 17.31 9.60
N GLU A 175 1.89 16.41 8.80
CA GLU A 175 2.23 16.70 7.41
C GLU A 175 0.98 16.75 6.53
N SER A 176 0.62 17.96 6.11
CA SER A 176 -0.54 18.24 5.27
C SER A 176 -0.52 17.50 3.93
N ASP A 177 0.66 17.23 3.35
CA ASP A 177 0.79 16.48 2.09
C ASP A 177 0.25 15.03 2.22
N PHE A 178 0.17 14.48 3.43
CA PHE A 178 -0.40 13.15 3.69
C PHE A 178 -1.89 13.17 4.06
N SER A 179 -2.53 14.34 4.03
CA SER A 179 -3.97 14.45 4.25
C SER A 179 -4.76 13.74 3.15
N VAL A 180 -5.91 13.19 3.53
CA VAL A 180 -6.83 12.52 2.61
C VAL A 180 -7.21 13.46 1.46
N ARG A 181 -7.13 12.94 0.23
CA ARG A 181 -7.59 13.62 -0.98
C ARG A 181 -8.77 12.91 -1.59
N HIS A 182 -9.70 13.69 -2.14
CA HIS A 182 -10.82 13.19 -2.94
C HIS A 182 -11.71 12.15 -2.23
N ASN A 183 -11.80 12.21 -0.89
CA ASN A 183 -12.57 11.28 -0.04
C ASN A 183 -12.19 9.79 -0.25
N LEU A 184 -10.94 9.53 -0.65
CA LEU A 184 -10.45 8.17 -0.94
C LEU A 184 -10.35 7.26 0.29
N ASP A 185 -10.52 7.80 1.49
CA ASP A 185 -10.55 7.04 2.74
C ASP A 185 -11.92 6.39 3.01
N SER A 186 -12.99 6.83 2.35
CA SER A 186 -14.35 6.31 2.56
C SER A 186 -15.25 6.34 1.32
N SER A 187 -14.67 6.32 0.11
CA SER A 187 -15.44 6.36 -1.15
C SER A 187 -16.23 5.08 -1.38
N ALA A 188 -17.43 5.18 -1.95
CA ALA A 188 -18.20 4.01 -2.38
C ALA A 188 -17.56 3.34 -3.60
N LEU A 189 -17.58 2.00 -3.64
CA LEU A 189 -17.00 1.23 -4.75
C LEU A 189 -17.64 1.58 -6.10
N LEU A 190 -18.97 1.77 -6.12
CA LEU A 190 -19.71 2.14 -7.32
C LEU A 190 -19.27 3.50 -7.88
N ASP A 191 -19.04 4.49 -7.01
CA ASP A 191 -18.61 5.82 -7.43
C ASP A 191 -17.23 5.78 -8.08
N LEU A 192 -16.31 5.00 -7.49
CA LEU A 192 -14.95 4.84 -8.02
C LEU A 192 -14.93 3.99 -9.30
N PHE A 193 -15.82 3.00 -9.43
CA PHE A 193 -15.96 2.19 -10.64
C PHE A 193 -16.54 2.99 -11.81
N ALA A 194 -17.36 4.00 -11.51
CA ALA A 194 -17.96 4.88 -12.50
C ALA A 194 -16.95 5.82 -13.17
N TRP A 195 -15.79 6.08 -12.54
CA TRP A 195 -14.73 6.91 -13.14
C TRP A 195 -14.36 6.41 -14.54
N ASP A 196 -14.13 7.35 -15.45
CA ASP A 196 -13.43 7.11 -16.70
C ASP A 196 -11.92 7.31 -16.52
N GLU A 197 -11.15 7.06 -17.58
CA GLU A 197 -9.69 7.16 -17.53
C GLU A 197 -9.23 8.59 -17.23
N ASP A 198 -9.87 9.60 -17.85
CA ASP A 198 -9.54 11.01 -17.63
C ASP A 198 -9.79 11.43 -16.18
N THR A 199 -10.93 11.02 -15.60
CA THR A 199 -11.24 11.26 -14.19
C THR A 199 -10.22 10.57 -13.29
N PHE A 200 -9.87 9.32 -13.56
CA PHE A 200 -8.84 8.60 -12.81
C PHE A 200 -7.50 9.34 -12.86
N LEU A 201 -7.04 9.73 -14.05
CA LEU A 201 -5.76 10.43 -14.24
C LEU A 201 -5.72 11.77 -13.53
N SER A 202 -6.83 12.53 -13.58
CA SER A 202 -6.98 13.82 -12.91
C SER A 202 -7.01 13.65 -11.37
N LYS A 203 -7.87 12.77 -10.85
CA LYS A 203 -8.05 12.58 -9.39
C LYS A 203 -6.83 11.94 -8.72
N THR A 204 -6.08 11.11 -9.44
CA THR A 204 -4.87 10.48 -8.91
C THR A 204 -3.59 11.28 -9.19
N GLU A 205 -3.69 12.48 -9.77
CA GLU A 205 -2.52 13.31 -10.02
C GLU A 205 -1.74 13.62 -8.75
N GLY A 206 -0.44 13.31 -8.79
CA GLY A 206 0.47 13.46 -7.66
C GLY A 206 0.19 12.51 -6.50
N SER A 207 -0.58 11.43 -6.70
CA SER A 207 -0.73 10.31 -5.76
C SER A 207 0.05 9.09 -6.25
N ALA A 208 0.54 8.27 -5.31
CA ALA A 208 1.16 6.98 -5.62
C ALA A 208 0.18 6.05 -6.38
N ILE A 209 -1.13 6.21 -6.19
CA ILE A 209 -2.16 5.39 -6.85
C ILE A 209 -2.06 5.45 -8.37
N ARG A 210 -1.69 6.61 -8.94
CA ARG A 210 -1.65 6.80 -10.40
C ARG A 210 -0.77 5.77 -11.11
N ARG A 211 0.23 5.20 -10.44
CA ARG A 211 1.20 4.26 -11.01
C ARG A 211 0.62 2.91 -11.42
N ILE A 212 -0.53 2.51 -10.86
CA ILE A 212 -1.15 1.22 -11.23
C ILE A 212 -1.85 1.31 -12.59
N GLY A 213 -2.26 2.51 -13.01
CA GLY A 213 -3.03 2.75 -14.22
C GLY A 213 -4.52 2.40 -14.08
N TYR A 214 -5.33 2.95 -14.99
CA TYR A 214 -6.78 2.86 -14.94
C TYR A 214 -7.32 1.42 -15.09
N GLN A 215 -6.67 0.58 -15.90
CA GLN A 215 -7.10 -0.81 -16.08
C GLN A 215 -6.92 -1.63 -14.78
N ALA A 216 -5.80 -1.47 -14.07
CA ALA A 216 -5.60 -2.14 -12.78
C ALA A 216 -6.56 -1.59 -11.70
N TRP A 217 -6.88 -0.29 -11.75
CA TRP A 217 -7.89 0.33 -10.90
C TRP A 217 -9.26 -0.33 -11.07
N LEU A 218 -9.75 -0.45 -12.31
CA LEU A 218 -11.01 -1.14 -12.61
C LEU A 218 -10.97 -2.62 -12.21
N ARG A 219 -9.87 -3.32 -12.50
CA ARG A 219 -9.67 -4.72 -12.12
C ARG A 219 -9.86 -4.93 -10.61
N ASN A 220 -9.21 -4.09 -9.81
CA ASN A 220 -9.26 -4.20 -8.34
C ASN A 220 -10.67 -3.90 -7.81
N ILE A 221 -11.33 -2.88 -8.36
CA ILE A 221 -12.70 -2.53 -7.95
C ILE A 221 -13.69 -3.60 -8.38
N ALA A 222 -13.53 -4.23 -9.54
CA ALA A 222 -14.38 -5.35 -9.96
C ALA A 222 -14.29 -6.52 -8.96
N VAL A 223 -13.07 -6.85 -8.47
CA VAL A 223 -12.91 -7.85 -7.39
C VAL A 223 -13.65 -7.44 -6.13
N ALA A 224 -13.52 -6.17 -5.71
CA ALA A 224 -14.21 -5.67 -4.52
C ALA A 224 -15.74 -5.69 -4.67
N LEU A 225 -16.27 -5.29 -5.82
CA LEU A 225 -17.70 -5.36 -6.13
C LEU A 225 -18.21 -6.81 -6.12
N GLY A 226 -17.42 -7.78 -6.59
CA GLY A 226 -17.77 -9.21 -6.49
C GLY A 226 -17.83 -9.75 -5.05
N ASN A 227 -17.25 -9.03 -4.08
CA ASN A 227 -17.27 -9.38 -2.66
C ASN A 227 -18.39 -8.68 -1.86
N THR A 228 -19.25 -7.91 -2.52
CA THR A 228 -20.41 -7.25 -1.90
C THR A 228 -21.63 -8.16 -1.85
N GLU A 229 -22.66 -7.74 -1.12
CA GLU A 229 -23.97 -8.40 -1.17
C GLU A 229 -24.62 -8.26 -2.55
N LYS A 230 -25.47 -9.23 -2.91
CA LYS A 230 -26.15 -9.25 -4.21
C LYS A 230 -26.93 -7.96 -4.44
N ASN A 231 -26.59 -7.24 -5.51
CA ASN A 231 -27.17 -5.93 -5.78
C ASN A 231 -27.35 -5.70 -7.29
N GLY A 232 -28.59 -5.46 -7.71
CA GLY A 232 -28.94 -5.22 -9.12
C GLY A 232 -28.27 -3.97 -9.72
N VAL A 233 -27.96 -2.96 -8.89
CA VAL A 233 -27.23 -1.76 -9.32
C VAL A 233 -25.78 -2.11 -9.64
N ILE A 234 -25.14 -2.95 -8.80
CA ILE A 234 -23.78 -3.43 -9.03
C ILE A 234 -23.70 -4.29 -10.28
N LEU A 235 -24.65 -5.22 -10.46
CA LEU A 235 -24.77 -6.00 -11.69
C LEU A 235 -24.85 -5.10 -12.93
N LYS A 236 -25.71 -4.08 -12.93
CA LYS A 236 -25.83 -3.14 -14.04
C LYS A 236 -24.52 -2.39 -14.32
N ALA A 237 -23.84 -1.93 -13.26
CA ALA A 237 -22.56 -1.23 -13.40
C ALA A 237 -21.47 -2.12 -14.00
N LEU A 238 -21.35 -3.37 -13.53
CA LEU A 238 -20.42 -4.38 -14.04
C LEU A 238 -20.64 -4.65 -15.53
N HIS A 239 -21.88 -4.91 -15.94
CA HIS A 239 -22.21 -5.11 -17.36
C HIS A 239 -21.88 -3.89 -18.22
N GLY A 240 -22.13 -2.68 -17.70
CA GLY A 240 -21.89 -1.43 -18.43
C GLY A 240 -20.42 -1.14 -18.77
N LYS A 241 -19.46 -1.83 -18.14
CA LYS A 241 -18.01 -1.67 -18.42
C LYS A 241 -17.42 -2.81 -19.25
N LEU A 242 -18.18 -3.87 -19.57
CA LEU A 242 -17.65 -5.05 -20.29
C LEU A 242 -17.06 -4.69 -21.66
N ASP A 243 -17.77 -3.91 -22.47
CA ASP A 243 -17.37 -3.65 -23.86
C ASP A 243 -16.07 -2.82 -23.96
N ALA A 244 -15.90 -1.85 -23.05
CA ALA A 244 -14.75 -0.94 -23.02
C ALA A 244 -13.54 -1.51 -22.24
N ALA A 245 -13.72 -2.62 -21.51
CA ALA A 245 -12.66 -3.24 -20.72
C ALA A 245 -11.71 -4.07 -21.59
N ASN A 246 -10.42 -4.11 -21.20
CA ASN A 246 -9.48 -5.07 -21.78
C ASN A 246 -9.73 -6.49 -21.24
N ASP A 247 -9.08 -7.50 -21.83
CA ASP A 247 -9.34 -8.91 -21.48
C ASP A 247 -9.10 -9.22 -20.01
N MET A 248 -8.04 -8.66 -19.42
CA MET A 248 -7.75 -8.78 -17.99
C MET A 248 -8.92 -8.25 -17.16
N VAL A 249 -9.40 -7.03 -17.42
CA VAL A 249 -10.51 -6.44 -16.65
C VAL A 249 -11.81 -7.21 -16.89
N LYS A 250 -12.10 -7.63 -18.13
CA LYS A 250 -13.26 -8.46 -18.47
C LYS A 250 -13.31 -9.74 -17.63
N ALA A 251 -12.19 -10.45 -17.47
CA ALA A 251 -12.13 -11.66 -16.66
C ALA A 251 -12.51 -11.42 -15.18
N HIS A 252 -12.24 -10.24 -14.63
CA HIS A 252 -12.61 -9.89 -13.25
C HIS A 252 -14.06 -9.41 -13.16
N ILE A 253 -14.54 -8.68 -14.16
CA ILE A 253 -15.95 -8.28 -14.25
C ILE A 253 -16.85 -9.51 -14.36
N VAL A 254 -16.51 -10.48 -15.21
CA VAL A 254 -17.26 -11.74 -15.36
C VAL A 254 -17.30 -12.50 -14.03
N TRP A 255 -16.15 -12.68 -13.38
CA TRP A 255 -16.09 -13.31 -12.06
C TRP A 255 -16.94 -12.57 -11.02
N ALA A 256 -16.94 -11.24 -11.04
CA ALA A 256 -17.76 -10.44 -10.13
C ALA A 256 -19.25 -10.67 -10.42
N ILE A 257 -19.67 -10.63 -11.69
CA ILE A 257 -21.07 -10.92 -12.09
C ILE A 257 -21.49 -12.30 -11.59
N GLU A 258 -20.65 -13.33 -11.74
CA GLU A 258 -20.90 -14.68 -11.23
C GLU A 258 -21.20 -14.70 -9.72
N GLN A 259 -20.49 -13.89 -8.91
CA GLN A 259 -20.77 -13.81 -7.47
C GLN A 259 -22.15 -13.20 -7.16
N HIS A 260 -22.70 -12.40 -8.07
CA HIS A 260 -24.00 -11.76 -7.91
C HIS A 260 -25.17 -12.60 -8.45
N VAL A 261 -24.91 -13.55 -9.36
CA VAL A 261 -25.95 -14.40 -9.98
C VAL A 261 -25.99 -15.83 -9.42
N CYS A 262 -24.86 -16.38 -8.98
CA CYS A 262 -24.82 -17.74 -8.43
C CYS A 262 -25.34 -17.78 -6.99
N ALA A 263 -26.10 -18.84 -6.66
CA ALA A 263 -26.75 -19.03 -5.36
C ALA A 263 -25.73 -19.26 -4.24
#